data_AF-A0A6C1NJG6-F1
#
_entry.id   AF-A0A6C1NJG6-F1
#
_cell.length_a   1.000
_cell.length_b   1.000
_cell.length_c   1.000
_cell.angle_alpha   90.00
_cell.angle_beta   90.00
_cell.angle_gamma   90.00
#
_symmetry.space_group_name_H-M   'P 1'
#
loop_
_entity.id
_entity.type
_entity.pdbx_description
1 polymer ?
#
loop_
_entity_poly.entity_id
_entity_poly.type
_entity_poly.pdbx_seq_one_letter_code
_entity_poly.pdbx_strand_id
1 'polypeptide(L)'
;MHLVLAAGPGRQDASLPGHPLGVLPGRRALRPGLRWRSGRGRARGCRGGALPDLPHLRRGRKLRPLDQTPVPRTFHADTPVTQPASPASDSPPESGAPSTARWSRLETGGLLLLLGFTVTALVGYGLFGLRPDRIPESLLGFWRVSYAFFAQLHILIGAVVLGVLLVARARLRWVAAFVAVFVLSFLAEHLGTGTGLPFGHYEYTSLLGPRIGGRVPWVIPLSWFLMALPAWVMARATFPRDGSWLPRIAFAAVLLTLWDLALDPAMAFQSPYYWVWAETGPYYKMPWINLAGWLGTGVLLMGAMELLGARRWASRLPLNWMVAYYGITLLMPLGMIVLEGLWIAVLATAAGYAAAWGVHLTCRPRSKEEASPVGAPSGTGLGGVSG
;
A
#
# COMPACT_ATOMS: atom_id res chain seq x y z
N MET A 1 -68.67 58.62 17.63
CA MET A 1 -67.94 59.08 16.43
C MET A 1 -67.10 57.89 15.94
N HIS A 2 -67.57 57.24 14.86
CA HIS A 2 -67.00 56.24 13.93
C HIS A 2 -65.80 55.34 14.34
N LEU A 3 -65.92 54.00 14.40
CA LEU A 3 -65.77 52.95 13.35
C LEU A 3 -64.31 52.81 12.79
N VAL A 4 -63.69 51.66 12.47
CA VAL A 4 -63.93 50.19 12.58
C VAL A 4 -62.65 49.44 12.08
N LEU A 5 -62.40 48.22 12.62
CA LEU A 5 -61.65 46.99 12.17
C LEU A 5 -60.52 47.01 11.10
N ALA A 6 -59.43 46.25 11.34
CA ALA A 6 -59.16 44.92 10.71
C ALA A 6 -57.77 44.32 11.08
N ALA A 7 -57.68 42.99 11.04
CA ALA A 7 -56.63 42.10 11.56
C ALA A 7 -55.60 41.62 10.51
N GLY A 8 -54.46 41.07 10.98
CA GLY A 8 -53.55 40.20 10.21
C GLY A 8 -52.28 39.80 11.00
N PRO A 9 -51.93 38.50 11.14
CA PRO A 9 -50.85 38.04 12.01
C PRO A 9 -49.46 38.05 11.33
N GLY A 10 -48.44 38.26 12.16
CA GLY A 10 -47.04 38.49 11.80
C GLY A 10 -46.30 37.28 11.22
N ARG A 11 -45.35 37.62 10.34
CA ARG A 11 -44.42 36.73 9.64
C ARG A 11 -43.39 36.10 10.59
N GLN A 12 -42.96 34.90 10.19
CA GLN A 12 -41.87 34.12 10.72
C GLN A 12 -40.52 34.79 10.42
N ASP A 13 -39.73 35.09 11.46
CA ASP A 13 -38.30 35.35 11.34
C ASP A 13 -37.53 34.25 12.08
N ALA A 14 -36.75 33.49 11.30
CA ALA A 14 -35.90 32.40 11.75
C ALA A 14 -34.70 32.95 12.52
N SER A 15 -34.71 32.76 13.85
CA SER A 15 -33.61 33.08 14.75
C SER A 15 -32.78 31.81 15.02
N LEU A 16 -31.51 31.86 14.63
CA LEU A 16 -30.47 30.88 14.97
C LEU A 16 -30.16 30.92 16.48
N PRO A 17 -30.14 29.80 17.21
CA PRO A 17 -29.64 29.80 18.59
C PRO A 17 -28.14 29.49 18.63
N GLY A 18 -27.38 30.39 19.25
CA GLY A 18 -25.98 30.21 19.62
C GLY A 18 -25.81 29.15 20.72
N HIS A 19 -24.74 28.37 20.60
CA HIS A 19 -24.31 27.43 21.64
C HIS A 19 -23.40 28.13 22.65
N PRO A 20 -23.73 28.14 23.95
CA PRO A 20 -22.81 28.57 24.99
C PRO A 20 -21.82 27.45 25.37
N LEU A 21 -20.60 27.86 25.67
CA LEU A 21 -19.52 27.08 26.27
C LEU A 21 -20.01 26.43 27.58
N GLY A 22 -20.00 25.10 27.62
CA GLY A 22 -20.41 24.28 28.76
C GLY A 22 -19.23 23.57 29.42
N VAL A 23 -19.03 23.92 30.69
CA VAL A 23 -18.05 23.41 31.66
C VAL A 23 -18.13 21.89 31.86
N LEU A 24 -16.97 21.22 31.94
CA LEU A 24 -16.80 19.81 32.29
C LEU A 24 -17.20 19.53 33.75
N PRO A 25 -18.02 18.50 34.05
CA PRO A 25 -18.12 17.98 35.41
C PRO A 25 -17.31 16.70 35.61
N GLY A 26 -16.36 16.78 36.54
CA GLY A 26 -16.28 15.89 37.71
C GLY A 26 -16.05 14.40 37.50
N ARG A 27 -14.82 13.97 37.81
CA ARG A 27 -14.44 12.58 38.14
C ARG A 27 -15.47 11.91 39.06
N ARG A 28 -16.03 10.78 38.62
CA ARG A 28 -16.62 9.77 39.52
C ARG A 28 -15.92 8.43 39.30
N ALA A 29 -15.35 7.93 40.39
CA ALA A 29 -14.72 6.63 40.49
C ALA A 29 -15.73 5.51 40.25
N LEU A 30 -15.40 4.56 39.37
CA LEU A 30 -16.14 3.32 39.17
C LEU A 30 -15.55 2.23 40.07
N ARG A 31 -16.40 1.66 40.93
CA ARG A 31 -16.11 0.47 41.76
C ARG A 31 -15.98 -0.78 40.87
N PRO A 32 -15.09 -1.75 41.17
CA PRO A 32 -15.05 -3.02 40.45
C PRO A 32 -15.99 -4.02 41.12
N GLY A 33 -16.80 -4.72 40.33
CA GLY A 33 -17.60 -5.81 40.86
C GLY A 33 -18.55 -6.45 39.86
N LEU A 34 -18.04 -7.30 38.97
CA LEU A 34 -18.87 -8.38 38.40
C LEU A 34 -18.02 -9.64 38.14
N ARG A 35 -18.31 -10.67 38.93
CA ARG A 35 -17.81 -12.04 38.80
C ARG A 35 -18.46 -12.71 37.59
N TRP A 36 -17.64 -13.30 36.72
CA TRP A 36 -18.10 -14.24 35.70
C TRP A 36 -18.43 -15.59 36.32
N ARG A 37 -19.65 -16.07 36.12
CA ARG A 37 -20.14 -17.38 36.54
C ARG A 37 -20.14 -18.31 35.32
N SER A 38 -19.41 -19.41 35.39
CA SER A 38 -19.32 -20.43 34.34
C SER A 38 -20.60 -21.28 34.30
N GLY A 39 -21.27 -21.29 33.15
CA GLY A 39 -22.43 -22.14 32.88
C GLY A 39 -22.10 -23.18 31.82
N ARG A 40 -21.94 -24.44 32.24
CA ARG A 40 -21.91 -25.61 31.33
C ARG A 40 -23.34 -25.90 30.86
N GLY A 41 -23.58 -25.86 29.56
CA GLY A 41 -24.83 -26.31 28.93
C GLY A 41 -24.57 -27.53 28.05
N ARG A 42 -25.22 -28.66 28.39
CA ARG A 42 -25.11 -29.96 27.71
C ARG A 42 -25.82 -29.99 26.35
N ALA A 43 -25.27 -30.82 25.46
CA ALA A 43 -25.81 -31.19 24.16
C ALA A 43 -27.08 -32.07 24.24
N ARG A 44 -28.02 -31.80 23.34
CA ARG A 44 -29.04 -32.69 22.74
C ARG A 44 -29.18 -32.18 21.29
N GLY A 45 -29.00 -32.92 20.21
CA GLY A 45 -29.51 -34.24 19.88
C GLY A 45 -30.70 -34.06 18.94
N CYS A 46 -30.50 -34.10 17.62
CA CYS A 46 -31.54 -34.31 16.62
C CYS A 46 -30.99 -35.05 15.40
N ARG A 47 -31.70 -36.12 15.03
CA ARG A 47 -31.43 -37.09 13.97
C ARG A 47 -32.02 -36.62 12.63
N GLY A 48 -31.46 -37.17 11.55
CA GLY A 48 -32.26 -37.81 10.49
C GLY A 48 -32.59 -36.97 9.25
N GLY A 49 -31.84 -37.21 8.17
CA GLY A 49 -32.23 -36.87 6.80
C GLY A 49 -31.53 -37.84 5.85
N ALA A 50 -32.27 -38.83 5.36
CA ALA A 50 -31.81 -39.92 4.50
C ALA A 50 -31.60 -39.46 3.05
N LEU A 51 -30.53 -39.94 2.41
CA LEU A 51 -30.38 -39.95 0.95
C LEU A 51 -31.26 -41.07 0.35
N PRO A 52 -31.91 -40.84 -0.80
CA PRO A 52 -32.44 -41.93 -1.60
C PRO A 52 -31.36 -42.52 -2.52
N ASP A 53 -31.42 -43.84 -2.65
CA ASP A 53 -30.52 -44.69 -3.42
C ASP A 53 -31.28 -45.34 -4.59
N LEU A 54 -30.51 -45.85 -5.57
CA LEU A 54 -30.84 -46.79 -6.68
C LEU A 54 -31.07 -46.21 -8.10
N PRO A 55 -30.84 -46.98 -9.20
CA PRO A 55 -30.14 -48.28 -9.32
C PRO A 55 -29.12 -48.41 -10.49
N HIS A 56 -28.36 -49.50 -10.39
CA HIS A 56 -27.45 -50.14 -11.34
C HIS A 56 -27.84 -50.15 -12.83
N LEU A 57 -26.84 -49.91 -13.70
CA LEU A 57 -26.82 -50.40 -15.09
C LEU A 57 -25.57 -51.23 -15.37
N ARG A 58 -25.83 -52.43 -15.91
CA ARG A 58 -24.91 -53.52 -16.24
C ARG A 58 -23.92 -53.19 -17.38
N ARG A 59 -22.74 -53.80 -17.25
CA ARG A 59 -21.81 -54.33 -18.28
C ARG A 59 -22.15 -54.10 -19.76
N GLY A 60 -21.15 -53.56 -20.47
CA GLY A 60 -20.54 -54.22 -21.63
C GLY A 60 -21.19 -54.02 -22.99
N ARG A 61 -20.68 -53.05 -23.77
CA ARG A 61 -20.68 -53.12 -25.23
C ARG A 61 -19.34 -52.62 -25.78
N LYS A 62 -18.65 -53.53 -26.49
CA LYS A 62 -17.45 -53.28 -27.28
C LYS A 62 -17.76 -52.24 -28.37
N LEU A 63 -16.98 -51.16 -28.42
CA LEU A 63 -17.01 -50.23 -29.55
C LEU A 63 -16.16 -50.81 -30.69
N ARG A 64 -16.75 -50.91 -31.88
CA ARG A 64 -16.09 -51.35 -33.13
C ARG A 64 -15.13 -50.27 -33.63
N PRO A 65 -14.03 -50.64 -34.32
CA PRO A 65 -13.19 -49.67 -35.03
C PRO A 65 -13.95 -49.11 -36.24
N LEU A 66 -13.85 -47.80 -36.46
CA LEU A 66 -14.37 -47.15 -37.66
C LEU A 66 -13.41 -47.39 -38.82
N ASP A 67 -13.99 -47.82 -39.95
CA ASP A 67 -13.33 -48.15 -41.21
C ASP A 67 -12.58 -46.96 -41.81
N GLN A 68 -11.45 -47.29 -42.43
CA GLN A 68 -10.59 -46.43 -43.20
C GLN A 68 -11.25 -46.11 -44.55
N THR A 69 -11.60 -44.85 -44.79
CA THR A 69 -11.92 -44.34 -46.13
C THR A 69 -10.66 -43.79 -46.79
N PRO A 70 -10.33 -44.18 -48.05
CA PRO A 70 -9.12 -43.72 -48.73
C PRO A 70 -9.27 -42.27 -49.20
N VAL A 71 -8.31 -41.41 -48.84
CA VAL A 71 -8.19 -40.04 -49.33
C VAL A 71 -7.52 -40.05 -50.71
N PRO A 72 -8.05 -39.36 -51.74
CA PRO A 72 -7.42 -39.30 -53.05
C PRO A 72 -6.13 -38.47 -53.02
N ARG A 73 -5.08 -38.99 -53.66
CA ARG A 73 -3.88 -38.22 -54.01
C ARG A 73 -4.17 -37.27 -55.17
N THR A 74 -3.68 -36.04 -55.03
CA THR A 74 -3.04 -35.13 -56.01
C THR A 74 -3.59 -33.71 -55.94
N PHE A 75 -2.71 -32.74 -55.67
CA PHE A 75 -2.19 -31.80 -56.66
C PHE A 75 -1.19 -30.86 -55.96
N HIS A 76 0.07 -30.87 -56.40
CA HIS A 76 1.05 -29.85 -56.05
C HIS A 76 0.67 -28.56 -56.75
N ALA A 77 0.47 -27.49 -55.99
CA ALA A 77 0.45 -26.13 -56.48
C ALA A 77 1.45 -25.33 -55.65
N ASP A 78 2.61 -25.05 -56.26
CA ASP A 78 3.61 -24.13 -55.75
C ASP A 78 2.99 -22.73 -55.67
N THR A 79 2.66 -22.30 -54.46
CA THR A 79 2.38 -20.90 -54.13
C THR A 79 3.33 -20.48 -53.03
N PRO A 80 4.10 -19.39 -53.20
CA PRO A 80 4.97 -18.91 -52.15
C PRO A 80 4.10 -18.34 -51.03
N VAL A 81 3.92 -19.13 -49.96
CA VAL A 81 3.32 -18.66 -48.71
C VAL A 81 4.27 -17.63 -48.13
N THR A 82 3.92 -16.35 -48.29
CA THR A 82 4.53 -15.27 -47.54
C THR A 82 4.17 -15.51 -46.07
N GLN A 83 5.14 -15.95 -45.27
CA GLN A 83 4.94 -16.08 -43.83
C GLN A 83 4.49 -14.72 -43.28
N PRO A 84 3.35 -14.62 -42.58
CA PRO A 84 3.08 -13.42 -41.80
C PRO A 84 4.19 -13.30 -40.76
N ALA A 85 4.81 -12.12 -40.70
CA ALA A 85 5.85 -11.82 -39.73
C ALA A 85 5.40 -12.28 -38.34
N SER A 86 6.20 -13.13 -37.69
CA SER A 86 6.00 -13.53 -36.30
C SER A 86 5.72 -12.28 -35.48
N PRO A 87 4.63 -12.24 -34.68
CA PRO A 87 4.45 -11.16 -33.73
C PRO A 87 5.71 -11.13 -32.87
N ALA A 88 6.34 -9.96 -32.79
CA ALA A 88 7.54 -9.74 -31.99
C ALA A 88 7.41 -10.51 -30.69
N SER A 89 8.29 -11.50 -30.51
CA SER A 89 8.32 -12.29 -29.30
C SER A 89 8.48 -11.32 -28.14
N ASP A 90 7.43 -11.18 -27.36
CA ASP A 90 7.38 -10.39 -26.13
C ASP A 90 8.14 -11.17 -25.04
N SER A 91 9.33 -11.66 -25.39
CA SER A 91 10.25 -12.37 -24.53
C SER A 91 10.56 -11.43 -23.37
N PRO A 92 10.22 -11.80 -22.13
CA PRO A 92 10.64 -11.01 -20.98
C PRO A 92 12.17 -10.89 -21.03
N PRO A 93 12.75 -9.74 -20.68
CA PRO A 93 14.19 -9.59 -20.64
C PRO A 93 14.77 -10.73 -19.77
N GLU A 94 15.69 -11.48 -20.35
CA GLU A 94 16.25 -12.73 -19.80
C GLU A 94 17.19 -12.50 -18.59
N SER A 95 17.06 -11.35 -17.93
CA SER A 95 17.70 -11.07 -16.66
C SER A 95 16.69 -10.48 -15.69
N GLY A 96 16.45 -11.18 -14.60
CA GLY A 96 15.51 -10.80 -13.53
C GLY A 96 15.88 -9.54 -12.75
N ALA A 97 16.79 -8.71 -13.25
CA ALA A 97 17.21 -7.45 -12.65
C ALA A 97 16.18 -6.33 -12.90
N PRO A 98 15.98 -5.40 -11.95
CA PRO A 98 15.21 -4.19 -12.18
C PRO A 98 15.84 -3.33 -13.27
N SER A 99 15.02 -2.68 -14.10
CA SER A 99 15.51 -1.79 -15.15
C SER A 99 16.19 -0.53 -14.56
N THR A 100 17.35 -0.14 -15.08
CA THR A 100 17.99 1.17 -14.84
C THR A 100 17.65 2.17 -15.95
N ALA A 101 16.54 1.96 -16.66
CA ALA A 101 16.16 2.75 -17.82
C ALA A 101 16.08 4.25 -17.52
N ARG A 102 16.48 5.05 -18.51
CA ARG A 102 16.32 6.51 -18.50
C ARG A 102 14.84 6.86 -18.32
N TRP A 103 14.58 7.77 -17.39
CA TRP A 103 13.23 8.23 -17.08
C TRP A 103 12.70 9.10 -18.22
N SER A 104 11.40 8.98 -18.52
CA SER A 104 10.73 9.88 -19.45
C SER A 104 10.51 11.26 -18.81
N ARG A 105 10.28 12.30 -19.62
CA ARG A 105 9.94 13.64 -19.11
C ARG A 105 8.70 13.62 -18.21
N LEU A 106 7.72 12.78 -18.53
CA LEU A 106 6.49 12.62 -17.74
C LEU A 106 6.76 11.93 -16.40
N GLU A 107 7.62 10.91 -16.37
CA GLU A 107 8.02 10.21 -15.15
C GLU A 107 8.80 11.13 -14.20
N THR A 108 9.72 11.93 -14.74
CA THR A 108 10.45 12.94 -13.95
C THR A 108 9.52 14.05 -13.48
N GLY A 109 8.66 14.57 -14.37
CA GLY A 109 7.68 15.60 -14.05
C GLY A 109 6.72 15.17 -12.95
N GLY A 110 6.27 13.91 -12.95
CA GLY A 110 5.42 13.35 -11.91
C GLY A 110 6.11 13.31 -10.53
N LEU A 111 7.37 12.88 -10.46
CA LEU A 111 8.13 12.91 -9.20
C LEU A 111 8.38 14.35 -8.72
N LEU A 112 8.69 15.28 -9.62
CA LEU A 112 8.87 16.69 -9.28
C LEU A 112 7.57 17.33 -8.77
N LEU A 113 6.42 16.97 -9.35
CA LEU A 113 5.11 17.39 -8.87
C LEU A 113 4.85 16.87 -7.44
N LEU A 114 5.04 15.57 -7.21
CA LEU A 114 4.85 14.97 -5.89
C LEU A 114 5.81 15.57 -4.84
N LEU A 115 7.08 15.77 -5.21
CA LEU A 115 8.09 16.39 -4.35
C LEU A 115 7.74 17.85 -4.06
N GLY A 116 7.41 18.64 -5.08
CA GLY A 116 7.02 20.04 -4.93
C GLY A 116 5.81 20.21 -4.03
N PHE A 117 4.79 19.36 -4.21
CA PHE A 117 3.63 19.32 -3.31
C PHE A 117 4.03 18.93 -1.88
N THR A 118 4.87 17.89 -1.71
CA THR A 118 5.34 17.43 -0.39
C THR A 118 6.09 18.53 0.35
N VAL A 119 7.05 19.20 -0.29
CA VAL A 119 7.81 20.30 0.31
C VAL A 119 6.89 21.47 0.65
N THR A 120 6.00 21.85 -0.25
CA THR A 120 5.05 22.96 -0.02
C THR A 120 4.12 22.67 1.16
N ALA A 121 3.59 21.45 1.25
CA ALA A 121 2.74 21.01 2.35
C ALA A 121 3.50 20.97 3.69
N LEU A 122 4.76 20.53 3.70
CA LEU A 122 5.60 20.56 4.91
C LEU A 122 5.91 21.99 5.36
N VAL A 123 6.21 22.90 4.43
CA VAL A 123 6.38 24.33 4.73
C VAL A 123 5.09 24.91 5.30
N GLY A 124 3.95 24.63 4.67
CA GLY A 124 2.63 25.06 5.17
C GLY A 124 2.31 24.49 6.55
N TYR A 125 2.63 23.22 6.79
CA TYR A 125 2.47 22.57 8.08
C TYR A 125 3.33 23.21 9.16
N GLY A 126 4.62 23.45 8.89
CA GLY A 126 5.53 24.09 9.84
C GLY A 126 5.18 25.54 10.14
N LEU A 127 4.76 26.31 9.13
CA LEU A 127 4.41 27.73 9.30
C LEU A 127 3.06 27.93 9.97
N PHE A 128 2.05 27.14 9.60
CA PHE A 128 0.65 27.39 9.96
C PHE A 128 -0.01 26.24 10.72
N GLY A 129 0.41 24.99 10.48
CA GLY A 129 -0.10 23.82 11.20
C GLY A 129 0.36 23.81 12.67
N LEU A 130 1.65 24.04 12.90
CA LEU A 130 2.23 24.10 14.26
C LEU A 130 2.05 25.45 14.94
N ARG A 131 1.76 26.52 14.19
CA ARG A 131 1.56 27.87 14.70
C ARG A 131 0.33 28.54 14.08
N PRO A 132 -0.90 28.04 14.38
CA PRO A 132 -2.13 28.60 13.82
C PRO A 132 -2.36 30.08 14.19
N ASP A 133 -1.74 30.54 15.28
CA ASP A 133 -1.74 31.93 15.74
C ASP A 133 -1.09 32.90 14.74
N ARG A 134 -0.27 32.40 13.81
CA ARG A 134 0.47 33.21 12.83
C ARG A 134 -0.24 33.35 11.48
N ILE A 135 -1.43 32.76 11.34
CA ILE A 135 -2.15 32.78 10.07
C ILE A 135 -2.76 34.18 9.87
N PRO A 136 -2.39 34.92 8.82
CA PRO A 136 -3.04 36.18 8.49
C PRO A 136 -4.53 35.97 8.23
N GLU A 137 -5.38 36.90 8.66
CA GLU A 137 -6.85 36.77 8.47
C GLU A 137 -7.24 36.53 7.01
N SER A 138 -6.52 37.16 6.07
CA SER A 138 -6.70 36.99 4.63
C SER A 138 -6.45 35.56 4.12
N LEU A 139 -5.69 34.75 4.85
CA LEU A 139 -5.32 33.38 4.47
C LEU A 139 -6.11 32.31 5.25
N LEU A 140 -6.95 32.67 6.23
CA LEU A 140 -7.69 31.70 7.05
C LEU A 140 -8.57 30.76 6.23
N GLY A 141 -9.26 31.29 5.20
CA GLY A 141 -10.10 30.48 4.32
C GLY A 141 -9.29 29.44 3.53
N PHE A 142 -8.19 29.88 2.92
CA PHE A 142 -7.27 29.01 2.19
C PHE A 142 -6.63 27.95 3.10
N TRP A 143 -6.20 28.34 4.30
CA TRP A 143 -5.62 27.42 5.27
C TRP A 143 -6.61 26.34 5.70
N ARG A 144 -7.86 26.70 6.03
CA ARG A 144 -8.89 25.73 6.45
C ARG A 144 -9.12 24.65 5.39
N VAL A 145 -9.22 25.06 4.13
CA VAL A 145 -9.37 24.12 3.00
C VAL A 145 -8.09 23.29 2.85
N SER A 146 -6.93 23.93 2.80
CA SER A 146 -5.65 23.21 2.60
C SER A 146 -5.38 22.19 3.72
N TYR A 147 -5.62 22.58 4.97
CA TYR A 147 -5.45 21.72 6.14
C TYR A 147 -6.38 20.50 6.13
N ALA A 148 -7.60 20.66 5.63
CA ALA A 148 -8.56 19.56 5.53
C ALA A 148 -8.25 18.56 4.41
N PHE A 149 -7.55 18.99 3.35
CA PHE A 149 -7.38 18.20 2.14
C PHE A 149 -5.94 17.76 1.83
N PHE A 150 -4.90 18.32 2.49
CA PHE A 150 -3.52 18.10 2.03
C PHE A 150 -3.09 16.62 2.05
N ALA A 151 -3.45 15.84 3.07
CA ALA A 151 -3.11 14.41 3.12
C ALA A 151 -3.80 13.62 1.99
N GLN A 152 -5.06 13.93 1.72
CA GLN A 152 -5.81 13.30 0.64
C GLN A 152 -5.17 13.66 -0.71
N LEU A 153 -4.88 14.94 -0.93
CA LEU A 153 -4.19 15.40 -2.15
C LEU A 153 -2.82 14.75 -2.32
N HIS A 154 -2.04 14.57 -1.25
CA HIS A 154 -0.77 13.86 -1.30
C HIS A 154 -0.94 12.43 -1.83
N ILE A 155 -1.89 11.69 -1.25
CA ILE A 155 -2.21 10.31 -1.67
C ILE A 155 -2.69 10.27 -3.13
N LEU A 156 -3.56 11.20 -3.53
CA LEU A 156 -4.10 11.25 -4.89
C LEU A 156 -3.05 11.61 -5.93
N ILE A 157 -2.19 12.58 -5.64
CA ILE A 157 -1.05 12.94 -6.50
C ILE A 157 -0.12 11.74 -6.61
N GLY A 158 0.21 11.08 -5.49
CA GLY A 158 1.02 9.86 -5.49
C GLY A 158 0.40 8.76 -6.36
N ALA A 159 -0.90 8.51 -6.22
CA ALA A 159 -1.63 7.53 -7.00
C ALA A 159 -1.62 7.84 -8.51
N VAL A 160 -1.82 9.09 -8.89
CA VAL A 160 -1.75 9.51 -10.31
C VAL A 160 -0.32 9.35 -10.83
N VAL A 161 0.70 9.80 -10.09
CA VAL A 161 2.11 9.72 -10.49
C VAL A 161 2.55 8.26 -10.68
N LEU A 162 2.22 7.39 -9.73
CA LEU A 162 2.49 5.96 -9.83
C LEU A 162 1.66 5.28 -10.93
N GLY A 163 0.39 5.64 -11.06
CA GLY A 163 -0.52 5.11 -12.07
C GLY A 163 -0.06 5.40 -13.49
N VAL A 164 0.42 6.62 -13.75
CA VAL A 164 0.99 7.02 -15.06
C VAL A 164 2.20 6.13 -15.41
N LEU A 165 3.12 5.92 -14.47
CA LEU A 165 4.26 5.02 -14.68
C LEU A 165 3.78 3.59 -14.96
N LEU A 166 2.83 3.09 -14.16
CA LEU A 166 2.30 1.73 -14.26
C LEU A 166 1.62 1.47 -15.60
N VAL A 167 0.80 2.40 -16.09
CA VAL A 167 0.18 2.31 -17.42
C VAL A 167 1.25 2.36 -18.51
N ALA A 168 2.22 3.27 -18.42
CA ALA A 168 3.26 3.43 -19.44
C ALA A 168 4.20 2.21 -19.54
N ARG A 169 4.57 1.60 -18.40
CA ARG A 169 5.60 0.54 -18.34
C ARG A 169 5.03 -0.87 -18.18
N ALA A 170 3.87 -1.02 -17.56
CA ALA A 170 3.24 -2.31 -17.24
C ALA A 170 1.84 -2.49 -17.85
N ARG A 171 1.30 -1.49 -18.57
CA ARG A 171 -0.06 -1.49 -19.15
C ARG A 171 -1.11 -1.79 -18.07
N LEU A 172 -1.93 -2.84 -18.23
CA LEU A 172 -2.93 -3.26 -17.24
C LEU A 172 -2.48 -4.44 -16.37
N ARG A 173 -1.23 -4.90 -16.51
CA ARG A 173 -0.74 -6.13 -15.84
C ARG A 173 -0.66 -5.99 -14.31
N TRP A 174 -0.66 -4.76 -13.80
CA TRP A 174 -0.61 -4.44 -12.38
C TRP A 174 -2.00 -4.43 -11.72
N VAL A 175 -3.09 -4.36 -12.49
CA VAL A 175 -4.46 -4.13 -11.97
C VAL A 175 -4.89 -5.23 -11.01
N ALA A 176 -4.61 -6.50 -11.33
CA ALA A 176 -4.96 -7.63 -10.45
C ALA A 176 -4.26 -7.52 -9.09
N ALA A 177 -2.96 -7.15 -9.08
CA ALA A 177 -2.21 -6.94 -7.84
C ALA A 177 -2.72 -5.73 -7.05
N PHE A 178 -3.07 -4.64 -7.74
CA PHE A 178 -3.69 -3.48 -7.11
C PHE A 178 -5.01 -3.83 -6.43
N VAL A 179 -5.94 -4.48 -7.14
CA VAL A 179 -7.23 -4.89 -6.59
C VAL A 179 -7.05 -5.83 -5.39
N ALA A 180 -6.14 -6.80 -5.50
CA ALA A 180 -5.87 -7.71 -4.39
C ALA A 180 -5.31 -6.97 -3.16
N VAL A 181 -4.32 -6.08 -3.35
CA VAL A 181 -3.75 -5.29 -2.25
C VAL A 181 -4.80 -4.38 -1.63
N PHE A 182 -5.59 -3.68 -2.45
CA PHE A 182 -6.66 -2.79 -2.01
C PHE A 182 -7.71 -3.55 -1.20
N VAL A 183 -8.18 -4.70 -1.66
CA VAL A 183 -9.21 -5.48 -0.95
C VAL A 183 -8.64 -6.06 0.34
N LEU A 184 -7.44 -6.64 0.32
CA LEU A 184 -6.82 -7.22 1.51
C LEU A 184 -6.52 -6.18 2.59
N SER A 185 -5.98 -5.02 2.19
CA SER A 185 -5.73 -3.93 3.14
C SER A 185 -7.05 -3.35 3.67
N PHE A 186 -8.06 -3.15 2.82
CA PHE A 186 -9.39 -2.73 3.27
C PHE A 186 -9.99 -3.70 4.30
N LEU A 187 -9.89 -5.01 4.06
CA LEU A 187 -10.39 -6.01 5.01
C LEU A 187 -9.62 -5.97 6.33
N ALA A 188 -8.28 -5.83 6.29
CA ALA A 188 -7.46 -5.69 7.50
C ALA A 188 -7.84 -4.43 8.30
N GLU A 189 -8.02 -3.30 7.63
CA GLU A 189 -8.44 -2.01 8.21
C GLU A 189 -9.86 -2.09 8.79
N HIS A 190 -10.77 -2.75 8.08
CA HIS A 190 -12.16 -2.90 8.52
C HIS A 190 -12.26 -3.82 9.75
N LEU A 191 -11.44 -4.89 9.79
CA LEU A 191 -11.29 -5.73 10.96
C LEU A 191 -10.60 -4.97 12.10
N GLY A 192 -9.56 -4.19 11.82
CA GLY A 192 -8.81 -3.41 12.82
C GLY A 192 -9.67 -2.39 13.53
N THR A 193 -10.33 -1.52 12.76
CA THR A 193 -11.28 -0.53 13.30
C THR A 193 -12.51 -1.15 13.96
N GLY A 194 -12.86 -2.39 13.61
CA GLY A 194 -14.03 -3.08 14.17
C GLY A 194 -13.78 -3.93 15.41
N THR A 195 -12.65 -4.61 15.46
CA THR A 195 -12.34 -5.64 16.46
C THR A 195 -11.08 -5.34 17.25
N GLY A 196 -10.27 -4.37 16.82
CA GLY A 196 -8.94 -4.10 17.35
C GLY A 196 -7.85 -5.00 16.76
N LEU A 197 -8.16 -5.96 15.90
CA LEU A 197 -7.16 -6.81 15.22
C LEU A 197 -7.13 -6.51 13.72
N PRO A 198 -5.94 -6.31 13.12
CA PRO A 198 -4.62 -6.64 13.67
C PRO A 198 -3.87 -5.48 14.33
N PHE A 199 -4.42 -4.25 14.36
CA PHE A 199 -3.64 -3.04 14.66
C PHE A 199 -3.74 -2.50 16.10
N GLY A 200 -4.70 -2.97 16.88
CA GLY A 200 -5.20 -2.31 18.09
C GLY A 200 -6.50 -1.55 17.81
N HIS A 201 -7.17 -1.06 18.85
CA HIS A 201 -8.39 -0.27 18.72
C HIS A 201 -8.08 1.19 18.38
N TYR A 202 -8.58 1.67 17.24
CA TYR A 202 -8.49 3.06 16.79
C TYR A 202 -9.69 3.44 15.93
N GLU A 203 -9.92 4.74 15.77
CA GLU A 203 -10.91 5.28 14.85
C GLU A 203 -10.29 6.37 13.96
N TYR A 204 -10.59 6.33 12.67
CA TYR A 204 -10.26 7.41 11.74
C TYR A 204 -11.08 8.66 12.01
N THR A 205 -10.50 9.83 11.79
CA THR A 205 -11.25 11.10 11.80
C THR A 205 -11.88 11.37 10.43
N SER A 206 -12.44 12.56 10.21
CA SER A 206 -12.99 12.96 8.91
C SER A 206 -11.92 13.50 7.94
N LEU A 207 -10.67 13.65 8.38
CA LEU A 207 -9.60 14.29 7.61
C LEU A 207 -9.04 13.45 6.46
N LEU A 208 -9.49 12.20 6.29
CA LEU A 208 -9.12 11.33 5.17
C LEU A 208 -10.26 11.13 4.16
N GLY A 209 -11.35 11.90 4.31
CA GLY A 209 -12.48 11.87 3.41
C GLY A 209 -13.46 10.70 3.66
N PRO A 210 -14.30 10.36 2.67
CA PRO A 210 -15.39 9.41 2.82
C PRO A 210 -14.93 8.01 3.22
N ARG A 211 -15.78 7.33 4.01
CA ARG A 211 -15.48 5.99 4.55
C ARG A 211 -16.24 4.89 3.80
N ILE A 212 -15.54 3.82 3.45
CA ILE A 212 -16.11 2.56 2.97
C ILE A 212 -16.61 1.78 4.18
N GLY A 213 -17.86 1.31 4.12
CA GLY A 213 -18.49 0.58 5.23
C GLY A 213 -18.60 1.39 6.54
N GLY A 214 -18.62 2.72 6.44
CA GLY A 214 -18.76 3.64 7.58
C GLY A 214 -17.52 3.80 8.47
N ARG A 215 -16.43 3.06 8.21
CA ARG A 215 -15.25 3.01 9.11
C ARG A 215 -13.93 3.41 8.45
N VAL A 216 -13.63 2.86 7.28
CA VAL A 216 -12.30 2.95 6.67
C VAL A 216 -12.30 4.00 5.55
N PRO A 217 -11.53 5.09 5.63
CA PRO A 217 -11.41 6.05 4.54
C PRO A 217 -10.91 5.37 3.25
N TRP A 218 -11.53 5.66 2.11
CA TRP A 218 -11.22 4.98 0.86
C TRP A 218 -9.77 5.17 0.37
N VAL A 219 -9.13 6.27 0.79
CA VAL A 219 -7.73 6.60 0.48
C VAL A 219 -6.74 5.72 1.23
N ILE A 220 -7.15 5.05 2.32
CA ILE A 220 -6.27 4.20 3.11
C ILE A 220 -5.90 2.92 2.35
N PRO A 221 -6.84 2.09 1.85
CA PRO A 221 -6.48 0.93 1.06
C PRO A 221 -5.68 1.26 -0.20
N LEU A 222 -5.91 2.46 -0.77
CA LEU A 222 -5.11 3.00 -1.86
C LEU A 222 -3.66 3.24 -1.43
N SER A 223 -3.42 3.94 -0.30
CA SER A 223 -2.08 4.26 0.19
C SER A 223 -1.25 3.01 0.51
N TRP A 224 -1.89 1.95 1.01
CA TRP A 224 -1.26 0.63 1.18
C TRP A 224 -0.60 0.14 -0.12
N PHE A 225 -1.29 0.24 -1.27
CA PHE A 225 -0.69 -0.16 -2.55
C PHE A 225 0.44 0.78 -2.99
N LEU A 226 0.28 2.09 -2.77
CA LEU A 226 1.29 3.09 -3.14
C LEU A 226 2.64 2.82 -2.47
N MET A 227 2.64 2.23 -1.27
CA MET A 227 3.86 1.88 -0.55
C MET A 227 4.26 0.41 -0.70
N ALA A 228 3.29 -0.51 -0.79
CA ALA A 228 3.56 -1.93 -0.96
C ALA A 228 4.30 -2.23 -2.27
N LEU A 229 3.90 -1.60 -3.37
CA LEU A 229 4.53 -1.81 -4.67
C LEU A 229 6.03 -1.44 -4.69
N PRO A 230 6.44 -0.20 -4.36
CA PRO A 230 7.85 0.16 -4.33
C PRO A 230 8.65 -0.67 -3.30
N ALA A 231 8.06 -1.00 -2.13
CA ALA A 231 8.69 -1.91 -1.17
C ALA A 231 8.97 -3.29 -1.77
N TRP A 232 8.00 -3.84 -2.50
CA TRP A 232 8.15 -5.12 -3.20
C TRP A 232 9.22 -5.06 -4.31
N VAL A 233 9.27 -3.96 -5.09
CA VAL A 233 10.28 -3.77 -6.14
C VAL A 233 11.69 -3.67 -5.54
N MET A 234 11.86 -2.94 -4.44
CA MET A 234 13.13 -2.86 -3.70
C MET A 234 13.54 -4.24 -3.16
N ALA A 235 12.60 -4.99 -2.58
CA ALA A 235 12.88 -6.34 -2.11
C ALA A 235 13.26 -7.31 -3.22
N ARG A 236 12.68 -7.17 -4.42
CA ARG A 236 13.09 -7.95 -5.59
C ARG A 236 14.51 -7.64 -6.03
N ALA A 237 14.94 -6.38 -5.93
CA ALA A 237 16.32 -6.01 -6.21
C ALA A 237 17.29 -6.66 -5.21
N THR A 238 16.90 -6.77 -3.94
CA THR A 238 17.68 -7.46 -2.91
C THR A 238 17.68 -8.98 -3.10
N PHE A 239 16.54 -9.58 -3.45
CA PHE A 239 16.35 -11.04 -3.58
C PHE A 239 15.83 -11.42 -4.98
N PRO A 240 16.66 -11.38 -6.04
CA PRO A 240 16.19 -11.47 -7.42
C PRO A 240 15.95 -12.89 -7.95
N ARG A 241 16.46 -13.91 -7.26
CA ARG A 241 16.35 -15.33 -7.68
C ARG A 241 14.90 -15.82 -7.60
N ASP A 242 14.54 -16.75 -8.49
CA ASP A 242 13.19 -17.29 -8.65
C ASP A 242 12.67 -17.94 -7.36
N GLY A 243 13.50 -18.72 -6.69
CA GLY A 243 13.15 -19.40 -5.43
C GLY A 243 13.18 -18.52 -4.19
N SER A 244 13.61 -17.26 -4.28
CA SER A 244 13.77 -16.37 -3.11
C SER A 244 12.50 -15.59 -2.74
N TRP A 245 11.32 -16.18 -2.96
CA TRP A 245 10.03 -15.53 -2.69
C TRP A 245 9.82 -15.26 -1.19
N LEU A 246 10.19 -16.20 -0.30
CA LEU A 246 10.09 -16.02 1.16
C LEU A 246 10.88 -14.81 1.68
N PRO A 247 12.21 -14.69 1.48
CA PRO A 247 12.96 -13.54 1.95
C PRO A 247 12.51 -12.24 1.25
N ARG A 248 12.01 -12.32 0.01
CA ARG A 248 11.45 -11.16 -0.68
C ARG A 248 10.18 -10.65 0.00
N ILE A 249 9.24 -11.53 0.31
CA ILE A 249 8.00 -11.20 1.04
C ILE A 249 8.35 -10.60 2.40
N ALA A 250 9.22 -11.27 3.17
CA ALA A 250 9.59 -10.82 4.51
C ALA A 250 10.24 -9.43 4.47
N PHE A 251 11.20 -9.22 3.58
CA PHE A 251 11.90 -7.94 3.48
C PHE A 251 10.99 -6.81 2.96
N ALA A 252 10.13 -7.08 1.98
CA ALA A 252 9.15 -6.10 1.51
C ALA A 252 8.14 -5.70 2.60
N ALA A 253 7.67 -6.67 3.40
CA ALA A 253 6.78 -6.42 4.52
C ALA A 253 7.48 -5.59 5.62
N VAL A 254 8.76 -5.84 5.89
CA VAL A 254 9.57 -5.01 6.79
C VAL A 254 9.69 -3.59 6.25
N LEU A 255 10.05 -3.40 4.98
CA LEU A 255 10.13 -2.06 4.38
C LEU A 255 8.82 -1.29 4.51
N LEU A 256 7.68 -1.94 4.20
CA LEU A 256 6.36 -1.36 4.37
C LEU A 256 6.07 -0.98 5.83
N THR A 257 6.46 -1.83 6.79
CA THR A 257 6.28 -1.57 8.23
C THR A 257 7.19 -0.44 8.73
N LEU A 258 8.39 -0.28 8.17
CA LEU A 258 9.31 0.81 8.53
C LEU A 258 8.76 2.19 8.17
N TRP A 259 7.85 2.28 7.20
CA TRP A 259 7.13 3.52 6.93
C TRP A 259 6.24 3.94 8.10
N ASP A 260 5.62 2.97 8.78
CA ASP A 260 4.69 3.20 9.89
C ASP A 260 5.38 3.85 11.11
N LEU A 261 6.67 3.58 11.31
CA LEU A 261 7.49 4.23 12.34
C LEU A 261 7.51 5.76 12.21
N ALA A 262 7.39 6.30 10.99
CA ALA A 262 7.25 7.73 10.76
C ALA A 262 5.77 8.13 10.63
N LEU A 263 4.97 7.29 9.97
CA LEU A 263 3.58 7.60 9.66
C LEU A 263 2.71 7.76 10.91
N ASP A 264 2.72 6.81 11.84
CA ASP A 264 1.81 6.86 12.98
C ASP A 264 2.08 8.06 13.90
N PRO A 265 3.34 8.35 14.31
CA PRO A 265 3.61 9.56 15.09
C PRO A 265 3.20 10.84 14.37
N ALA A 266 3.41 10.93 13.03
CA ALA A 266 3.02 12.10 12.25
C ALA A 266 1.50 12.31 12.18
N MET A 267 0.72 11.23 12.28
CA MET A 267 -0.70 11.25 11.94
C MET A 267 -1.64 11.10 13.15
N ALA A 268 -1.14 10.55 14.26
CA ALA A 268 -1.96 10.21 15.44
C ALA A 268 -1.47 10.85 16.74
N PHE A 269 -0.25 11.42 16.78
CA PHE A 269 0.31 11.96 18.03
C PHE A 269 -0.08 13.42 18.29
N GLN A 270 0.00 14.28 17.26
CA GLN A 270 -0.28 15.71 17.34
C GLN A 270 -1.35 16.16 16.33
N SER A 271 -1.96 17.31 16.60
CA SER A 271 -2.99 17.87 15.72
C SER A 271 -2.38 18.31 14.39
N PRO A 272 -2.95 17.90 13.23
CA PRO A 272 -4.24 17.21 13.09
C PRO A 272 -4.17 15.71 13.36
N TYR A 273 -5.15 15.20 14.10
CA TYR A 273 -5.36 13.76 14.27
C TYR A 273 -6.08 13.17 13.06
N TYR A 274 -5.41 12.29 12.32
CA TYR A 274 -6.01 11.52 11.23
C TYR A 274 -6.68 10.25 11.72
N TRP A 275 -6.17 9.69 12.81
CA TRP A 275 -6.83 8.67 13.61
C TRP A 275 -6.50 8.88 15.07
N VAL A 276 -7.32 8.27 15.93
CA VAL A 276 -7.17 8.33 17.37
C VAL A 276 -7.17 6.90 17.91
N TRP A 277 -6.12 6.58 18.66
CA TRP A 277 -6.01 5.32 19.40
C TRP A 277 -6.96 5.32 20.59
N ALA A 278 -7.77 4.25 20.72
CA ALA A 278 -8.67 4.08 21.87
C ALA A 278 -7.89 3.73 23.14
N GLU A 279 -6.82 2.96 23.00
CA GLU A 279 -5.87 2.63 24.07
C GLU A 279 -4.49 3.17 23.70
N THR A 280 -3.87 3.92 24.60
CA THR A 280 -2.55 4.51 24.35
C THR A 280 -1.45 3.47 24.52
N GLY A 281 -0.68 3.24 23.46
CA GLY A 281 0.53 2.46 23.49
C GLY A 281 1.82 3.28 23.73
N PRO A 282 2.97 2.58 23.84
CA PRO A 282 4.22 3.18 24.29
C PRO A 282 4.96 4.00 23.23
N TYR A 283 4.66 3.81 21.94
CA TYR A 283 5.32 4.53 20.86
C TYR A 283 4.42 5.66 20.37
N TYR A 284 4.52 6.85 20.96
CA TYR A 284 3.68 8.00 20.57
C TYR A 284 2.17 7.70 20.58
N LYS A 285 1.69 6.99 21.61
CA LYS A 285 0.31 6.47 21.77
C LYS A 285 -0.04 5.26 20.87
N MET A 286 0.84 4.85 19.97
CA MET A 286 0.68 3.65 19.15
C MET A 286 0.92 2.36 19.96
N PRO A 287 -0.02 1.41 20.00
CA PRO A 287 0.19 0.08 20.56
C PRO A 287 1.20 -0.75 19.77
N TRP A 288 2.01 -1.60 20.43
CA TRP A 288 2.95 -2.49 19.74
C TRP A 288 2.29 -3.49 18.78
N ILE A 289 1.04 -3.87 19.08
CA ILE A 289 0.25 -4.72 18.20
C ILE A 289 0.06 -4.08 16.82
N ASN A 290 0.10 -2.75 16.69
CA ASN A 290 0.05 -2.06 15.41
C ASN A 290 1.21 -2.48 14.49
N LEU A 291 2.45 -2.43 14.96
CA LEU A 291 3.62 -2.84 14.16
C LEU A 291 3.56 -4.33 13.78
N ALA A 292 3.09 -5.18 14.69
CA ALA A 292 2.87 -6.59 14.39
C ALA A 292 1.78 -6.77 13.32
N GLY A 293 0.71 -5.97 13.38
CA GLY A 293 -0.36 -5.95 12.41
C GLY A 293 0.06 -5.42 11.04
N TRP A 294 0.91 -4.39 10.99
CA TRP A 294 1.54 -3.89 9.77
C TRP A 294 2.42 -4.94 9.13
N LEU A 295 3.26 -5.62 9.92
CA LEU A 295 4.11 -6.70 9.42
C LEU A 295 3.29 -7.88 8.90
N GLY A 296 2.30 -8.34 9.66
CA GLY A 296 1.42 -9.44 9.27
C GLY A 296 0.59 -9.13 8.02
N THR A 297 -0.04 -7.95 7.99
CA THR A 297 -0.77 -7.46 6.81
C THR A 297 0.18 -7.33 5.62
N GLY A 298 1.36 -6.73 5.82
CA GLY A 298 2.40 -6.63 4.81
C GLY A 298 2.77 -7.99 4.21
N VAL A 299 2.99 -9.02 5.02
CA VAL A 299 3.26 -10.38 4.53
C VAL A 299 2.14 -10.89 3.62
N LEU A 300 0.87 -10.67 3.98
CA LEU A 300 -0.28 -11.05 3.15
C LEU A 300 -0.30 -10.30 1.82
N LEU A 301 -0.08 -8.98 1.85
CA LEU A 301 -0.06 -8.14 0.64
C LEU A 301 1.08 -8.54 -0.30
N MET A 302 2.29 -8.70 0.23
CA MET A 302 3.48 -9.09 -0.55
C MET A 302 3.35 -10.51 -1.09
N GLY A 303 2.74 -11.41 -0.32
CA GLY A 303 2.36 -12.75 -0.77
C GLY A 303 1.38 -12.68 -1.94
N ALA A 304 0.30 -11.93 -1.83
CA ALA A 304 -0.66 -11.75 -2.93
C ALA A 304 0.02 -11.21 -4.20
N MET A 305 0.94 -10.25 -4.06
CA MET A 305 1.74 -9.75 -5.19
C MET A 305 2.61 -10.84 -5.83
N GLU A 306 3.29 -11.68 -5.05
CA GLU A 306 4.06 -12.82 -5.56
C GLU A 306 3.16 -13.83 -6.29
N LEU A 307 2.04 -14.23 -5.67
CA LEU A 307 1.09 -15.20 -6.25
C LEU A 307 0.51 -14.70 -7.58
N LEU A 308 0.20 -13.40 -7.68
CA LEU A 308 -0.32 -12.78 -8.89
C LEU A 308 0.76 -12.46 -9.93
N GLY A 309 1.99 -12.92 -9.70
CA GLY A 309 3.09 -12.80 -10.65
C GLY A 309 3.56 -11.37 -10.85
N ALA A 310 3.55 -10.54 -9.80
CA ALA A 310 4.02 -9.15 -9.82
C ALA A 310 5.38 -9.00 -10.51
N ARG A 311 6.27 -9.98 -10.28
CA ARG A 311 7.59 -10.10 -10.91
C ARG A 311 7.59 -9.95 -12.42
N ARG A 312 6.58 -10.47 -13.12
CA ARG A 312 6.53 -10.51 -14.58
C ARG A 312 6.38 -9.12 -15.20
N TRP A 313 5.73 -8.19 -14.50
CA TRP A 313 5.50 -6.83 -14.99
C TRP A 313 6.34 -5.79 -14.24
N ALA A 314 6.61 -6.02 -12.95
CA ALA A 314 7.47 -5.14 -12.15
C ALA A 314 8.93 -5.13 -12.61
N SER A 315 9.37 -6.08 -13.44
CA SER A 315 10.67 -6.04 -14.16
C SER A 315 10.81 -4.84 -15.09
N ARG A 316 9.70 -4.28 -15.56
CA ARG A 316 9.67 -3.11 -16.44
C ARG A 316 9.73 -1.79 -15.68
N LEU A 317 9.67 -1.82 -14.34
CA LEU A 317 9.64 -0.64 -13.50
C LEU A 317 11.07 -0.25 -13.09
N PRO A 318 11.44 1.03 -13.25
CA PRO A 318 12.78 1.48 -12.88
C PRO A 318 12.97 1.50 -11.36
N LEU A 319 13.97 0.78 -10.85
CA LEU A 319 14.21 0.67 -9.40
C LEU A 319 14.53 2.02 -8.77
N ASN A 320 15.41 2.80 -9.39
CA ASN A 320 15.79 4.12 -8.90
C ASN A 320 14.59 5.08 -8.82
N TRP A 321 13.64 4.97 -9.75
CA TRP A 321 12.39 5.73 -9.70
C TRP A 321 11.52 5.27 -8.53
N MET A 322 11.40 3.95 -8.30
CA MET A 322 10.63 3.40 -7.18
C MET A 322 11.21 3.82 -5.82
N VAL A 323 12.53 3.82 -5.70
CA VAL A 323 13.24 4.34 -4.51
C VAL A 323 12.95 5.83 -4.32
N ALA A 324 13.02 6.63 -5.38
CA ALA A 324 12.71 8.06 -5.31
C ALA A 324 11.26 8.33 -4.92
N TYR A 325 10.30 7.64 -5.55
CA TYR A 325 8.88 7.72 -5.22
C TYR A 325 8.60 7.36 -3.75
N TYR A 326 9.17 6.25 -3.29
CA TYR A 326 9.06 5.81 -1.90
C TYR A 326 9.65 6.85 -0.94
N GLY A 327 10.84 7.36 -1.25
CA GLY A 327 11.53 8.37 -0.44
C GLY A 327 10.75 9.69 -0.36
N ILE A 328 10.18 10.17 -1.46
CA ILE A 328 9.33 11.37 -1.48
C ILE A 328 8.05 11.13 -0.67
N THR A 329 7.46 9.94 -0.75
CA THR A 329 6.27 9.60 0.03
C THR A 329 6.58 9.51 1.52
N LEU A 330 7.71 8.92 1.90
CA LEU A 330 8.24 8.89 3.27
C LEU A 330 8.60 10.29 3.80
N LEU A 331 9.06 11.19 2.93
CA LEU A 331 9.45 12.55 3.30
C LEU A 331 8.29 13.32 3.95
N MET A 332 7.04 13.05 3.59
CA MET A 332 5.88 13.69 4.21
C MET A 332 5.79 13.39 5.72
N PRO A 333 5.56 12.14 6.18
CA PRO A 333 5.50 11.87 7.61
C PRO A 333 6.84 12.12 8.30
N LEU A 334 7.98 11.82 7.66
CA LEU A 334 9.30 12.11 8.23
C LEU A 334 9.52 13.61 8.49
N GLY A 335 9.11 14.46 7.55
CA GLY A 335 9.20 15.91 7.69
C GLY A 335 8.29 16.43 8.81
N MET A 336 7.07 15.89 8.93
CA MET A 336 6.15 16.26 10.01
C MET A 336 6.74 15.92 11.38
N ILE A 337 7.25 14.70 11.60
CA ILE A 337 7.84 14.32 12.89
C ILE A 337 9.11 15.12 13.22
N VAL A 338 9.88 15.55 12.21
CA VAL A 338 11.03 16.46 12.40
C VAL A 338 10.57 17.84 12.83
N LEU A 339 9.59 18.43 12.14
CA LEU A 339 9.04 19.75 12.47
C LEU A 339 8.40 19.76 13.87
N GLU A 340 7.83 18.65 14.28
CA GLU A 340 7.24 18.42 15.59
C GLU A 340 8.26 18.11 16.71
N GLY A 341 9.53 17.87 16.37
CA GLY A 341 10.58 17.54 17.35
C GLY A 341 10.48 16.13 17.93
N LEU A 342 9.84 15.19 17.24
CA LEU A 342 9.70 13.79 17.67
C LEU A 342 10.96 12.97 17.34
N TRP A 343 12.09 13.33 17.96
CA TRP A 343 13.41 12.78 17.62
C TRP A 343 13.54 11.27 17.80
N ILE A 344 12.81 10.65 18.75
CA ILE A 344 12.82 9.18 18.89
C ILE A 344 12.20 8.52 17.65
N ALA A 345 11.12 9.08 17.10
CA ALA A 345 10.54 8.58 15.84
C ALA A 345 11.49 8.74 14.66
N VAL A 346 12.17 9.90 14.57
CA VAL A 346 13.18 10.17 13.53
C VAL A 346 14.31 9.16 13.59
N LEU A 347 14.88 8.94 14.77
CA LEU A 347 15.98 8.00 14.97
C LEU A 347 15.56 6.55 14.74
N ALA A 348 14.37 6.15 15.21
CA ALA A 348 13.84 4.80 14.97
C ALA A 348 13.63 4.54 13.47
N THR A 349 13.05 5.50 12.75
CA THR A 349 12.86 5.44 11.30
C THR A 349 14.22 5.32 10.59
N ALA A 350 15.16 6.22 10.90
CA ALA A 350 16.49 6.22 10.29
C ALA A 350 17.26 4.91 10.56
N ALA A 351 17.25 4.42 11.80
CA ALA A 351 17.88 3.16 12.18
C ALA A 351 17.27 1.97 11.43
N GLY A 352 15.94 1.94 11.31
CA GLY A 352 15.23 0.90 10.55
C GLY A 352 15.64 0.85 9.08
N TYR A 353 15.67 2.01 8.40
CA TYR A 353 16.11 2.06 7.00
C TYR A 353 17.61 1.80 6.84
N ALA A 354 18.46 2.20 7.79
CA ALA A 354 19.88 1.87 7.79
C ALA A 354 20.11 0.35 7.92
N ALA A 355 19.36 -0.33 8.79
CA ALA A 355 19.39 -1.78 8.90
C ALA A 355 18.90 -2.47 7.61
N ALA A 356 17.80 -1.99 7.03
CA ALA A 356 17.30 -2.51 5.76
C ALA A 356 18.31 -2.30 4.61
N TRP A 357 19.03 -1.18 4.61
CA TRP A 357 20.12 -0.92 3.67
C TRP A 357 21.29 -1.89 3.88
N GLY A 358 21.68 -2.18 5.12
CA GLY A 358 22.69 -3.20 5.44
C GLY A 358 22.30 -4.60 4.93
N VAL A 359 21.03 -4.99 5.06
CA VAL A 359 20.50 -6.22 4.46
C VAL A 359 20.58 -6.18 2.93
N HIS A 360 20.25 -5.04 2.31
CA HIS A 360 20.37 -4.88 0.87
C HIS A 360 21.82 -5.07 0.39
N LEU A 361 22.79 -4.41 1.04
CA LEU A 361 24.20 -4.51 0.69
C LEU A 361 24.77 -5.93 0.81
N THR A 362 24.31 -6.68 1.82
CA THR A 362 24.78 -8.06 2.07
C THR A 362 24.13 -9.08 1.13
N CYS A 363 22.87 -8.87 0.75
CA CYS A 363 22.08 -9.86 0.00
C CYS A 363 21.99 -9.59 -1.51
N ARG A 364 22.24 -8.36 -1.97
CA ARG A 364 22.19 -8.01 -3.39
C ARG A 364 23.20 -8.82 -4.21
N PRO A 365 22.90 -9.16 -5.48
CA PRO A 365 23.91 -9.73 -6.37
C PRO A 365 25.10 -8.78 -6.51
N ARG A 366 26.32 -9.29 -6.36
CA ARG A 366 27.54 -8.55 -6.71
C ARG A 366 27.63 -8.37 -8.22
N SER A 367 28.05 -7.19 -8.67
CA SER A 367 28.34 -6.97 -10.08
C SER A 367 29.57 -7.80 -10.49
N LYS A 368 29.69 -8.15 -11.78
CA LYS A 368 30.87 -8.87 -12.30
C LYS A 368 32.17 -8.06 -12.11
N GLU A 369 32.09 -6.73 -12.02
CA GLU A 369 33.25 -5.85 -11.76
C GLU A 369 33.76 -5.93 -10.31
N GLU A 370 32.87 -6.12 -9.32
CA GLU A 370 33.26 -6.34 -7.92
C GLU A 370 33.84 -7.74 -7.66
N ALA A 371 33.71 -8.67 -8.62
CA ALA A 371 34.14 -10.06 -8.52
C ALA A 371 35.52 -10.33 -9.15
N SER A 372 36.12 -9.35 -9.83
CA SER A 372 37.50 -9.47 -10.31
C SER A 372 38.46 -9.34 -9.12
N PRO A 373 39.29 -10.36 -8.82
CA PRO A 373 40.31 -10.23 -7.80
C PRO A 373 41.29 -9.15 -8.28
N VAL A 374 41.50 -8.14 -7.44
CA VAL A 374 42.61 -7.20 -7.59
C VAL A 374 43.91 -8.02 -7.60
N GLY A 375 44.60 -8.00 -8.74
CA GLY A 375 46.03 -8.29 -8.88
C GLY A 375 46.46 -9.75 -8.69
N ALA A 376 46.38 -10.55 -9.76
CA ALA A 376 47.40 -11.57 -9.98
C ALA A 376 48.54 -10.90 -10.79
N PRO A 377 49.79 -10.84 -10.29
CA PRO A 377 50.90 -10.34 -11.08
C PRO A 377 51.08 -11.27 -12.28
N SER A 378 51.01 -10.69 -13.48
CA SER A 378 51.35 -11.36 -14.73
C SER A 378 52.78 -11.85 -14.65
N GLY A 379 52.95 -13.17 -14.53
CA GLY A 379 54.25 -13.82 -14.66
C GLY A 379 54.84 -13.50 -16.02
N THR A 380 55.91 -12.72 -16.03
CA THR A 380 56.79 -12.52 -17.17
C THR A 380 57.39 -13.88 -17.57
N GLY A 381 56.95 -14.40 -18.71
CA GLY A 381 57.62 -15.50 -19.38
C GLY A 381 59.00 -15.05 -19.83
N LEU A 382 60.05 -15.68 -19.29
CA LEU A 382 61.38 -15.63 -19.86
C LEU A 382 61.40 -16.60 -21.05
N GLY A 383 61.47 -16.02 -22.25
CA GLY A 383 61.65 -16.74 -23.49
C GLY A 383 63.00 -17.46 -23.50
N GLY A 384 62.97 -18.73 -23.90
CA GLY A 384 64.16 -19.43 -24.37
C GLY A 384 64.60 -18.83 -25.70
N VAL A 385 65.83 -18.35 -25.74
CA VAL A 385 66.53 -17.97 -26.97
C VAL A 385 67.34 -19.18 -27.42
N SER A 386 67.01 -19.67 -28.62
CA SER A 386 67.87 -20.51 -29.44
C SER A 386 68.82 -19.59 -30.23
N GLY A 387 70.12 -19.90 -30.25
CA GLY A 387 71.13 -19.16 -31.00
C GLY A 387 72.52 -19.42 -30.44
#